data_AF-A0A7X6REW3-F1
#
_entry.id   AF-A0A7X6REW3-F1
#
_cell.length_a   1.000
_cell.length_b   1.000
_cell.length_c   1.000
_cell.angle_alpha   90.00
_cell.angle_beta   90.00
_cell.angle_gamma   90.00
#
_symmetry.space_group_name_H-M   'P 1'
#
loop_
_entity.id
_entity.type
_entity.pdbx_description
1 polymer ?
#
loop_
_entity_poly.entity_id
_entity_poly.type
_entity_poly.pdbx_seq_one_letter_code
_entity_poly.pdbx_strand_id
1 'polypeptide(L)'
;MNTPLPDAHDAIVDRAVAQVDCPDYSGSRLAQHAFESKINGKSIAELRAMEAADLAEWSERVDAPRVASQAASVRAAREDDPPLGLRT
;
A
#
# COMPACT_ATOMS: atom_id res chain seq x y z
N MET A 1 -13.68 6.20 -17.09
CA MET A 1 -12.80 5.71 -18.17
C MET A 1 -11.84 4.67 -17.60
N ASN A 2 -12.27 3.42 -17.50
CA ASN A 2 -11.42 2.25 -17.62
C ASN A 2 -12.38 1.05 -17.75
N THR A 3 -12.62 0.62 -18.98
CA THR A 3 -13.39 -0.60 -19.23
C THR A 3 -12.44 -1.77 -18.98
N PRO A 4 -12.81 -2.80 -18.19
CA PRO A 4 -11.96 -3.98 -18.06
C PRO A 4 -11.80 -4.63 -19.44
N LEU A 5 -10.55 -4.84 -19.86
CA LEU A 5 -10.25 -5.68 -21.02
C LEU A 5 -10.67 -7.12 -20.71
N PRO A 6 -11.15 -7.89 -21.71
CA PRO A 6 -11.50 -9.28 -21.50
C PRO A 6 -10.28 -10.10 -21.06
N ASP A 7 -10.52 -11.08 -20.18
CA ASP A 7 -9.58 -11.94 -19.43
C ASP A 7 -8.39 -12.54 -20.24
N ALA A 8 -8.51 -12.55 -21.56
CA ALA A 8 -7.46 -13.00 -22.49
C ALA A 8 -6.20 -12.12 -22.48
N HIS A 9 -6.31 -10.81 -22.22
CA HIS A 9 -5.14 -9.93 -22.15
C HIS A 9 -4.22 -10.33 -21.00
N ASP A 10 -4.79 -10.54 -19.81
CA ASP A 10 -4.02 -10.85 -18.61
C ASP A 10 -3.40 -12.25 -18.68
N ALA A 11 -4.12 -13.23 -19.27
CA ALA A 11 -3.58 -14.55 -19.54
C ALA A 11 -2.41 -14.54 -20.56
N ILE A 12 -2.42 -13.63 -21.53
CA ILE A 12 -1.30 -13.45 -22.46
C ILE A 12 -0.11 -12.80 -21.75
N VAL A 13 -0.35 -11.78 -20.92
CA VAL A 13 0.69 -11.09 -20.16
C VAL A 13 1.39 -12.06 -19.21
N ASP A 14 0.65 -12.83 -18.42
CA ASP A 14 1.19 -13.78 -17.45
C ASP A 14 2.14 -14.83 -18.09
N ARG A 15 1.84 -15.25 -19.34
CA ARG A 15 2.70 -16.18 -20.09
C ARG A 15 3.88 -15.49 -20.80
N ALA A 16 3.73 -14.22 -21.19
CA ALA A 16 4.68 -13.54 -22.06
C ALA A 16 5.80 -12.79 -21.31
N VAL A 17 5.61 -12.47 -20.02
CA VAL A 17 6.59 -11.73 -19.22
C VAL A 17 7.01 -12.50 -17.97
N ALA A 18 8.27 -12.36 -17.58
CA ALA A 18 8.74 -12.82 -16.28
C ALA A 18 8.50 -11.72 -15.24
N GLN A 19 7.76 -12.03 -14.18
CA GLN A 19 7.71 -11.17 -13.00
C GLN A 19 9.02 -11.34 -12.24
N VAL A 20 9.81 -10.28 -12.21
CA VAL A 20 11.06 -10.24 -11.47
C VAL A 20 11.04 -9.04 -10.54
N ASP A 21 11.55 -9.24 -9.33
CA ASP A 21 11.75 -8.14 -8.41
C ASP A 21 12.82 -7.20 -8.97
N CYS A 22 12.53 -5.90 -8.93
CA CYS A 22 13.52 -4.89 -9.29
C CYS A 22 14.67 -4.95 -8.26
N PRO A 23 15.91 -5.23 -8.69
CA PRO A 23 17.03 -5.41 -7.77
C PRO A 23 17.43 -4.12 -7.05
N ASP A 24 17.14 -2.96 -7.65
CA ASP A 24 17.50 -1.65 -7.11
C ASP A 24 16.56 -1.17 -5.98
N TYR A 25 15.33 -1.68 -5.93
CA TYR A 25 14.30 -1.21 -5.00
C TYR A 25 13.62 -2.34 -4.22
N SER A 26 14.20 -3.54 -4.27
CA SER A 26 13.66 -4.77 -3.65
C SER A 26 12.16 -4.98 -3.94
N GLY A 27 11.74 -4.69 -5.17
CA GLY A 27 10.33 -4.81 -5.59
C GLY A 27 9.35 -3.78 -4.97
N SER A 28 9.81 -2.85 -4.13
CA SER A 28 8.93 -1.93 -3.38
C SER A 28 8.29 -0.81 -4.22
N ARG A 29 8.81 -0.56 -5.43
CA ARG A 29 8.51 0.61 -6.29
C ARG A 29 8.78 1.97 -5.62
N LEU A 30 9.51 1.97 -4.51
CA LEU A 30 9.88 3.16 -3.75
C LEU A 30 11.38 3.42 -3.87
N ALA A 31 11.76 4.68 -4.02
CA ALA A 31 13.16 5.09 -3.98
C ALA A 31 13.76 4.97 -2.57
N GLN A 32 15.09 4.85 -2.46
CA GLN A 32 15.76 4.58 -1.18
C GLN A 32 15.44 5.63 -0.08
N HIS A 33 15.32 6.89 -0.46
CA HIS A 33 14.95 7.98 0.46
C HIS A 33 13.57 7.80 1.11
N ALA A 34 12.66 7.03 0.50
CA ALA A 34 11.37 6.72 1.09
C ALA A 34 11.50 5.84 2.34
N PHE A 35 12.55 5.02 2.44
CA PHE A 35 12.85 4.21 3.62
C PHE A 35 13.52 5.01 4.75
N GLU A 36 14.14 6.14 4.41
CA GLU A 36 14.71 7.08 5.39
C GLU A 36 13.62 7.93 6.07
N SER A 37 12.49 8.12 5.38
CA SER A 37 11.32 8.79 5.95
C SER A 37 10.69 7.91 7.03
N LYS A 38 10.66 8.43 8.26
CA LYS A 38 10.13 7.74 9.43
C LYS A 38 8.98 8.52 10.05
N ILE A 39 7.92 7.81 10.41
CA ILE A 39 6.79 8.33 11.18
C ILE A 39 6.84 7.64 12.53
N ASN A 40 6.86 8.41 13.63
CA ASN A 40 6.99 7.87 14.99
C ASN A 40 8.12 6.82 15.13
N GLY A 41 9.24 7.05 14.45
CA GLY A 41 10.43 6.18 14.48
C GLY A 41 10.39 4.94 13.58
N LYS A 42 9.30 4.66 12.86
CA LYS A 42 9.16 3.51 11.94
C LYS A 42 9.22 3.96 10.48
N SER A 43 9.96 3.21 9.67
CA SER A 43 10.02 3.34 8.21
C SER A 43 8.85 2.63 7.53
N ILE A 44 8.59 2.94 6.26
CA ILE A 44 7.53 2.28 5.48
C ILE A 44 7.75 0.77 5.31
N ALA A 45 9.00 0.28 5.33
CA ALA A 45 9.30 -1.16 5.33
C ALA A 45 8.82 -1.83 6.62
N GLU A 46 9.08 -1.21 7.77
CA GLU A 46 8.65 -1.72 9.07
C GLU A 46 7.13 -1.70 9.18
N LEU A 47 6.47 -0.64 8.69
CA LEU A 47 5.01 -0.54 8.71
C LEU A 47 4.32 -1.55 7.80
N ARG A 48 4.92 -1.88 6.65
CA ARG A 48 4.40 -2.93 5.75
C ARG A 48 4.58 -4.35 6.29
N ALA A 49 5.51 -4.55 7.23
CA ALA A 49 5.75 -5.83 7.87
C ALA A 49 4.83 -6.07 9.09
N MET A 50 4.01 -5.07 9.47
CA MET A 50 3.07 -5.20 10.59
C MET A 50 1.80 -5.94 10.15
N GLU A 51 1.19 -6.67 11.09
CA GLU A 51 -0.17 -7.16 10.94
C GLU A 51 -1.14 -6.01 10.70
N ALA A 52 -2.19 -6.26 9.92
CA ALA A 52 -3.12 -5.21 9.50
C ALA A 52 -3.80 -4.51 10.70
N ALA A 53 -4.11 -5.28 11.75
CA ALA A 53 -4.67 -4.78 13.00
C ALA A 53 -3.68 -3.89 13.77
N ASP A 54 -2.43 -4.35 13.92
CA ASP A 54 -1.38 -3.57 14.60
C ASP A 54 -1.08 -2.27 13.84
N LEU A 55 -1.09 -2.31 12.51
CA LEU A 55 -0.91 -1.12 11.67
C LEU A 55 -2.08 -0.14 11.83
N ALA A 56 -3.32 -0.65 11.95
CA ALA A 56 -4.49 0.17 12.20
C ALA A 56 -4.36 0.87 13.56
N GLU A 57 -4.07 0.14 14.64
CA GLU A 57 -3.86 0.71 15.96
C GLU A 57 -2.70 1.72 15.98
N TRP A 58 -1.58 1.40 15.33
CA TRP A 58 -0.45 2.31 15.22
C TRP A 58 -0.82 3.62 14.51
N SER A 59 -1.65 3.56 13.46
CA SER A 59 -2.04 4.72 12.67
C SER A 59 -2.92 5.72 13.44
N GLU A 60 -3.63 5.27 14.48
CA GLU A 60 -4.38 6.15 15.39
C GLU A 60 -3.46 7.02 16.25
N ARG A 61 -2.25 6.52 16.54
CA ARG A 61 -1.24 7.21 17.36
C ARG A 61 -0.41 8.22 16.58
N VAL A 62 -0.61 8.33 15.26
CA VAL A 62 0.09 9.31 14.41
C VAL A 62 -0.60 10.66 14.51
N ASP A 63 0.02 11.59 15.25
CA ASP A 63 -0.39 12.99 15.29
C ASP A 63 0.31 13.79 14.19
N ALA A 64 -0.45 14.25 13.22
CA ALA A 64 0.06 15.00 12.08
C ALA A 64 -0.89 16.15 11.70
N PRO A 65 -0.85 17.28 12.43
CA PRO A 65 -1.81 18.38 12.29
C PRO A 65 -1.86 18.97 10.87
N ARG A 66 -0.72 19.01 10.17
CA ARG A 66 -0.63 19.53 8.79
C ARG A 66 -1.35 18.66 7.75
N VAL A 67 -1.58 17.39 8.04
CA VAL A 67 -2.23 16.44 7.13
C VAL A 67 -3.47 15.82 7.76
N ALA A 68 -4.07 16.51 8.74
CA ALA A 68 -5.20 15.99 9.51
C ALA A 68 -6.38 15.56 8.63
N SER A 69 -6.70 16.32 7.57
CA SER A 69 -7.75 15.96 6.61
C SER A 69 -7.43 14.67 5.85
N GLN A 70 -6.20 14.54 5.38
CA GLN A 70 -5.74 13.33 4.69
C GLN A 70 -5.73 12.12 5.62
N ALA A 71 -5.26 12.29 6.86
CA ALA A 71 -5.27 11.25 7.88
C ALA A 71 -6.69 10.79 8.22
N ALA A 72 -7.63 11.73 8.32
CA ALA A 72 -9.05 11.41 8.52
C ALA A 72 -9.63 10.61 7.34
N SER A 73 -9.35 11.01 6.09
CA SER A 73 -9.79 10.25 4.90
C SER A 73 -9.24 8.82 4.86
N VAL A 74 -7.97 8.63 5.25
CA VAL A 74 -7.36 7.30 5.29
C VAL A 74 -8.00 6.43 6.38
N ARG A 75 -8.33 6.97 7.56
CA ARG A 75 -9.03 6.22 8.61
C ARG A 75 -10.44 5.83 8.19
N ALA A 76 -11.21 6.76 7.65
CA ALA A 76 -12.56 6.49 7.15
C ALA A 76 -12.58 5.39 6.07
N ALA A 77 -11.59 5.37 5.18
CA ALA A 77 -11.47 4.31 4.16
C ALA A 77 -11.16 2.92 4.73
N ARG A 78 -10.61 2.82 5.95
CA ARG A 78 -10.39 1.52 6.63
C ARG A 78 -11.65 1.03 7.33
N GLU A 79 -12.43 1.94 7.88
CA GLU A 79 -13.69 1.62 8.57
C GLU A 79 -14.78 1.14 7.60
N ASP A 80 -14.71 1.59 6.33
CA ASP A 80 -15.61 1.19 5.24
C ASP A 80 -15.24 -0.16 4.59
N ASP A 81 -14.13 -0.82 5.01
CA ASP A 81 -13.71 -2.11 4.45
C ASP A 81 -14.52 -3.28 5.07
N PRO A 82 -15.40 -3.98 4.31
CA PRO A 82 -15.80 -5.34 4.69
C PRO A 82 -14.55 -6.23 4.68
N PRO A 83 -14.46 -7.30 5.50
CA PRO A 83 -13.20 -8.04 5.72
C PRO A 83 -12.49 -8.40 4.39
N LEU A 84 -11.50 -7.58 4.01
CA LEU A 84 -10.74 -7.61 2.75
C LEU A 84 -11.59 -7.74 1.46
N GLY A 85 -12.33 -6.68 1.11
CA GLY A 85 -13.07 -6.58 -0.15
C GLY A 85 -12.25 -5.99 -1.31
N LEU A 86 -11.25 -6.71 -1.84
CA LEU A 86 -10.66 -6.38 -3.14
C LEU A 86 -11.76 -6.28 -4.21
N ARG A 87 -11.71 -5.24 -5.05
CA ARG A 87 -12.58 -5.16 -6.24
C ARG A 87 -12.28 -6.36 -7.14
N THR A 88 -13.22 -7.31 -7.24
CA THR A 88 -13.41 -8.12 -8.44
C THR A 88 -13.98 -7.25 -9.55
#